data_AF-A0A2N5YT38-F1
#
_entry.id   AF-A0A2N5YT38-F1
#
_cell.length_a   1.000
_cell.length_b   1.000
_cell.length_c   1.000
_cell.angle_alpha   90.00
_cell.angle_beta   90.00
_cell.angle_gamma   90.00
#
_symmetry.space_group_name_H-M   'P 1'
#
loop_
_entity.id
_entity.type
_entity.pdbx_description
1 polymer ?
#
loop_
_entity_poly.entity_id
_entity_poly.type
_entity_poly.pdbx_seq_one_letter_code
_entity_poly.pdbx_strand_id
1 'polypeptide(L)'
;MQQRKIIKEYIGQIREESSEKLVCFAPVNAMHFSFNGKVYACHNNNSFAYGDLRKQSLNDIWQSQNRMNMVKQLQKYKMKSVGCSQCVHDIVQGNYNSVNALRYEPYNEYHKLAKPSVLGFRFSDRCNIKCRMCLSNQNVRKCLASQSLVYDDSFFKDLEEYIPSVKYSYFLGGEPFFEPLNFKVFKLFKQLNPDCRISVQTNGTIFNDEIKSLLLEGKYDINVSIDSLKQDVFSSIRVGADLSKVLNNSKQFLDICRKNGTEFSSCFTPMIDNCLELPSVIDYFSQVLKCRIWINKYYFPAQFAIWALSPDKIEEIYHSLAKFKPKGNDEVSIYNALQFKDFLQVIIQYKAEAIERQNLKQNFSKLVKKQLDSLRKEIKRNSSLNYEDFTQKLDLFSYTPSKQTYYFLKKLLEIFSGDKLMENIIVLNEEFIMNDIGFLEC
;
A
#
# COMPACT_ATOMS: atom_id res chain seq x y z
N MET A 1 -18.27 21.04 0.26
CA MET A 1 -19.16 20.77 1.43
C MET A 1 -19.56 19.31 1.49
N GLN A 2 -19.97 18.67 0.38
CA GLN A 2 -20.35 17.25 0.31
C GLN A 2 -19.30 16.27 0.87
N GLN A 3 -18.03 16.38 0.48
CA GLN A 3 -16.97 15.50 0.98
C GLN A 3 -16.80 15.51 2.51
N ARG A 4 -16.91 16.69 3.14
CA ARG A 4 -16.79 16.79 4.62
C ARG A 4 -17.94 16.08 5.32
N LYS A 5 -19.14 16.09 4.73
CA LYS A 5 -20.30 15.37 5.27
C LYS A 5 -20.05 13.87 5.25
N ILE A 6 -19.60 13.32 4.12
CA ILE A 6 -19.27 11.89 3.97
C ILE A 6 -18.17 11.46 4.95
N ILE A 7 -17.11 12.26 5.12
CA ILE A 7 -16.05 11.93 6.08
C ILE A 7 -16.56 11.91 7.53
N LYS A 8 -17.49 12.81 7.89
CA LYS A 8 -18.12 12.80 9.22
C LYS A 8 -19.01 11.56 9.41
N GLU A 9 -19.76 11.17 8.39
CA GLU A 9 -20.57 9.94 8.40
C GLU A 9 -19.67 8.71 8.58
N TYR A 10 -18.56 8.62 7.85
CA TYR A 10 -17.55 7.58 8.07
C TYR A 10 -17.07 7.54 9.53
N ILE A 11 -16.70 8.69 10.12
CA ILE A 11 -16.25 8.74 11.52
C ILE A 11 -17.33 8.29 12.48
N GLY A 12 -18.58 8.70 12.29
CA GLY A 12 -19.70 8.28 13.12
C GLY A 12 -20.01 6.78 13.02
N GLN A 13 -19.58 6.10 11.96
CA GLN A 13 -19.70 4.64 11.86
C GLN A 13 -18.57 3.90 12.55
N ILE A 14 -17.40 4.53 12.72
CA ILE A 14 -16.21 3.89 13.29
C ILE A 14 -15.98 4.25 14.76
N ARG A 15 -16.61 5.32 15.26
CA ARG A 15 -16.43 5.80 16.64
C ARG A 15 -17.72 6.37 17.22
N GLU A 16 -17.86 6.24 18.52
CA GLU A 16 -18.92 6.89 19.30
C GLU A 16 -18.76 8.43 19.34
N GLU A 17 -19.87 9.16 19.55
CA GLU A 17 -19.95 10.63 19.45
C GLU A 17 -19.04 11.40 20.42
N SER A 18 -18.56 10.77 21.50
CA SER A 18 -17.66 11.36 22.50
C SER A 18 -16.18 11.36 22.10
N SER A 19 -15.84 10.78 20.95
CA SER A 19 -14.46 10.61 20.50
C SER A 19 -13.80 11.90 19.97
N GLU A 20 -12.48 11.95 20.03
CA GLU A 20 -11.67 13.08 19.62
C GLU A 20 -11.96 13.50 18.15
N LYS A 21 -12.00 14.81 17.88
CA LYS A 21 -12.35 15.40 16.56
C LYS A 21 -11.22 15.23 15.52
N LEU A 22 -10.64 14.04 15.36
CA LEU A 22 -9.53 13.78 14.44
C LEU A 22 -9.85 12.62 13.49
N VAL A 23 -9.84 12.84 12.17
CA VAL A 23 -10.23 11.80 11.19
C VAL A 23 -9.34 10.55 11.20
N CYS A 24 -8.06 10.67 11.58
CA CYS A 24 -7.10 9.58 11.59
C CYS A 24 -6.03 9.85 12.64
N PHE A 25 -5.66 8.84 13.41
CA PHE A 25 -4.66 8.95 14.48
C PHE A 25 -3.20 8.77 14.01
N ALA A 26 -2.95 8.51 12.73
CA ALA A 26 -1.58 8.37 12.21
C ALA A 26 -0.67 9.56 12.60
N PRO A 27 -1.04 10.85 12.41
CA PRO A 27 -0.11 11.93 12.70
C PRO A 27 0.16 12.25 14.16
N VAL A 28 -0.60 11.64 15.06
CA VAL A 28 -0.36 11.76 16.51
C VAL A 28 0.35 10.52 17.07
N ASN A 29 0.40 9.42 16.32
CA ASN A 29 0.96 8.16 16.79
C ASN A 29 2.11 7.59 15.97
N ALA A 30 2.31 8.02 14.72
CA ALA A 30 3.09 7.26 13.77
C ALA A 30 4.17 8.06 13.02
N MET A 31 5.31 7.42 12.80
CA MET A 31 6.30 7.82 11.79
C MET A 31 6.52 6.68 10.80
N HIS A 32 6.55 7.00 9.51
CA HIS A 32 6.90 6.07 8.44
C HIS A 32 8.16 6.55 7.73
N PHE A 33 9.22 5.76 7.83
CA PHE A 33 10.51 6.00 7.18
C PHE A 33 10.51 5.40 5.79
N SER A 34 10.64 6.26 4.76
CA SER A 34 10.58 5.85 3.35
C SER A 34 11.95 5.91 2.69
N PHE A 35 12.18 5.06 1.71
CA PHE A 35 13.44 4.85 0.99
C PHE A 35 14.07 6.12 0.38
N ASN A 36 13.27 7.18 0.23
CA ASN A 36 13.72 8.49 -0.26
C ASN A 36 14.24 9.44 0.86
N GLY A 37 14.34 8.95 2.09
CA GLY A 37 14.79 9.67 3.29
C GLY A 37 13.76 10.60 3.94
N LYS A 38 12.56 10.71 3.38
CA LYS A 38 11.48 11.46 4.00
C LYS A 38 10.73 10.61 5.02
N VAL A 39 10.16 11.30 6.00
CA VAL A 39 9.32 10.71 7.04
C VAL A 39 7.88 11.17 6.86
N TYR A 40 6.93 10.24 6.91
CA TYR A 40 5.51 10.51 6.72
C TYR A 40 4.65 9.95 7.86
N ALA A 41 3.35 10.24 7.81
CA ALA A 41 2.38 9.69 8.76
C ALA A 41 2.18 8.18 8.64
N CYS A 42 2.15 7.66 7.41
CA CYS A 42 1.88 6.26 7.11
C CYS A 42 2.42 5.88 5.74
N HIS A 43 2.55 4.59 5.49
CA HIS A 43 3.01 4.06 4.20
C HIS A 43 2.15 4.44 2.98
N ASN A 44 0.89 4.81 3.20
CA ASN A 44 0.00 5.20 2.10
C ASN A 44 0.04 6.71 1.82
N ASN A 45 0.44 7.52 2.80
CA ASN A 45 0.64 8.95 2.64
C ASN A 45 2.12 9.22 2.43
N ASN A 46 2.51 9.41 1.18
CA ASN A 46 3.86 9.81 0.80
C ASN A 46 3.83 11.16 0.07
N SER A 47 2.82 11.98 0.30
CA SER A 47 2.68 13.29 -0.36
C SER A 47 2.81 14.47 0.58
N PHE A 48 2.71 14.22 1.90
CA PHE A 48 2.89 15.21 2.93
C PHE A 48 3.91 14.71 3.97
N ALA A 49 5.18 15.05 3.76
CA ALA A 49 6.26 14.65 4.67
C ALA A 49 6.28 15.52 5.94
N TYR A 50 6.62 14.92 7.07
CA TYR A 50 6.96 15.63 8.31
C TYR A 50 8.29 16.35 8.16
N GLY A 51 9.27 15.65 7.57
CA GLY A 51 10.59 16.18 7.33
C GLY A 51 11.45 15.18 6.56
N ASP A 52 12.75 15.45 6.55
CA ASP A 52 13.76 14.76 5.76
C ASP A 52 14.98 14.42 6.62
N LEU A 53 15.28 13.12 6.73
CA LEU A 53 16.37 12.59 7.57
C LEU A 53 17.75 13.11 7.15
N ARG A 54 17.90 13.56 5.90
CA ARG A 54 19.15 14.16 5.41
C ARG A 54 19.42 15.55 5.98
N LYS A 55 18.43 16.15 6.64
CA LYS A 55 18.45 17.56 7.07
C LYS A 55 18.12 17.73 8.54
N GLN A 56 17.48 16.75 9.18
CA GLN A 56 16.84 16.89 10.46
C GLN A 56 16.96 15.58 11.26
N SER A 57 17.13 15.70 12.58
CA SER A 57 17.06 14.54 13.49
C SER A 57 15.65 13.95 13.55
N LEU A 58 15.50 12.74 14.10
CA LEU A 58 14.17 12.16 14.31
C LEU A 58 13.28 13.03 15.21
N ASN A 59 13.88 13.66 16.22
CA ASN A 59 13.16 14.54 17.14
C ASN A 59 12.68 15.83 16.46
N ASP A 60 13.52 16.46 15.64
CA ASP A 60 13.11 17.66 14.90
C ASP A 60 11.96 17.36 13.93
N ILE A 61 12.01 16.20 13.27
CA ILE A 61 10.95 15.74 12.37
C ILE A 61 9.65 15.48 13.12
N TRP A 62 9.72 14.79 14.26
CA TRP A 62 8.53 14.52 15.09
C TRP A 62 7.93 15.80 15.66
N GLN A 63 8.74 16.81 15.99
CA GLN A 63 8.23 18.09 16.50
C GLN A 63 7.91 19.10 15.38
N SER A 64 8.02 18.69 14.11
CA SER A 64 7.92 19.58 12.97
C SER A 64 6.56 20.31 12.85
N GLN A 65 6.63 21.54 12.34
CA GLN A 65 5.44 22.33 12.00
C GLN A 65 4.57 21.66 10.93
N ASN A 66 5.18 20.87 10.04
CA ASN A 66 4.47 20.07 9.03
C ASN A 66 3.55 19.05 9.70
N ARG A 67 4.07 18.21 10.62
CA ARG A 67 3.24 17.24 11.35
C ARG A 67 2.10 17.94 12.10
N MET A 68 2.39 19.02 12.81
CA MET A 68 1.37 19.81 13.51
C MET A 68 0.30 20.37 12.56
N ASN A 69 0.70 20.84 11.36
CA ASN A 69 -0.26 21.27 10.34
C ASN A 69 -1.12 20.09 9.85
N MET A 70 -0.54 18.90 9.69
CA MET A 70 -1.31 17.71 9.31
C MET A 70 -2.42 17.40 10.31
N VAL A 71 -2.11 17.40 11.62
CA VAL A 71 -3.11 17.23 12.69
C VAL A 71 -4.22 18.28 12.57
N LYS A 72 -3.86 19.57 12.42
CA LYS A 72 -4.82 20.67 12.27
C LYS A 72 -5.73 20.52 11.04
N GLN A 73 -5.23 20.04 9.90
CA GLN A 73 -6.06 19.83 8.70
C GLN A 73 -6.99 18.63 8.87
N LEU A 74 -6.52 17.54 9.52
CA LEU A 74 -7.36 16.37 9.78
C LEU A 74 -8.47 16.69 10.79
N GLN A 75 -8.24 17.54 11.79
CA GLN A 75 -9.29 18.06 12.67
C GLN A 75 -10.37 18.86 11.94
N LYS A 76 -10.00 19.45 10.79
CA LYS A 76 -10.91 20.21 9.90
C LYS A 76 -11.51 19.35 8.78
N TYR A 77 -11.35 18.01 8.84
CA TYR A 77 -11.82 17.07 7.82
C TYR A 77 -11.24 17.36 6.41
N LYS A 78 -10.03 17.92 6.33
CA LYS A 78 -9.35 18.28 5.07
C LYS A 78 -8.26 17.25 4.70
N MET A 79 -8.64 15.99 4.58
CA MET A 79 -7.71 14.88 4.28
C MET A 79 -6.90 15.08 2.97
N LYS A 80 -7.54 15.57 1.90
CA LYS A 80 -6.85 15.81 0.60
C LYS A 80 -5.73 16.85 0.68
N SER A 81 -5.83 17.85 1.57
CA SER A 81 -4.79 18.90 1.65
C SER A 81 -3.50 18.43 2.30
N VAL A 82 -3.50 17.23 2.87
CA VAL A 82 -2.36 16.62 3.54
C VAL A 82 -2.04 15.25 2.95
N GLY A 83 -2.41 15.01 1.70
CA GLY A 83 -1.93 13.84 0.98
C GLY A 83 -2.69 12.53 1.22
N CYS A 84 -3.85 12.57 1.86
CA CYS A 84 -4.65 11.37 2.16
C CYS A 84 -5.69 11.06 1.07
N SER A 85 -5.34 11.24 -0.21
CA SER A 85 -6.27 11.11 -1.35
C SER A 85 -6.85 9.70 -1.49
N GLN A 86 -6.04 8.67 -1.30
CA GLN A 86 -6.50 7.27 -1.37
C GLN A 86 -7.54 6.97 -0.28
N CYS A 87 -7.27 7.31 0.98
CA CYS A 87 -8.26 7.11 2.06
C CYS A 87 -9.57 7.85 1.76
N VAL A 88 -9.48 9.04 1.18
CA VAL A 88 -10.64 9.81 0.76
C VAL A 88 -11.40 9.13 -0.38
N HIS A 89 -10.69 8.56 -1.35
CA HIS A 89 -11.30 7.78 -2.42
C HIS A 89 -12.09 6.61 -1.83
N ASP A 90 -11.47 5.83 -0.93
CA ASP A 90 -12.12 4.70 -0.28
C ASP A 90 -13.35 5.13 0.54
N ILE A 91 -13.27 6.24 1.31
CA ILE A 91 -14.41 6.79 2.06
C ILE A 91 -15.55 7.22 1.13
N VAL A 92 -15.25 7.93 0.04
CA VAL A 92 -16.30 8.41 -0.89
C VAL A 92 -17.01 7.26 -1.59
N GLN A 93 -16.32 6.14 -1.81
CA GLN A 93 -16.89 4.93 -2.40
C GLN A 93 -17.59 4.02 -1.38
N GLY A 94 -17.65 4.40 -0.09
CA GLY A 94 -18.25 3.55 0.96
C GLY A 94 -17.40 2.33 1.34
N ASN A 95 -16.13 2.26 0.89
CA ASN A 95 -15.21 1.15 1.14
C ASN A 95 -14.52 1.27 2.51
N TYR A 96 -15.30 1.46 3.58
CA TYR A 96 -14.78 1.85 4.89
C TYR A 96 -13.77 0.87 5.48
N ASN A 97 -13.99 -0.44 5.34
CA ASN A 97 -13.07 -1.48 5.83
C ASN A 97 -11.68 -1.43 5.17
N SER A 98 -11.57 -0.84 3.97
CA SER A 98 -10.30 -0.68 3.26
C SER A 98 -9.58 0.63 3.59
N VAL A 99 -10.18 1.52 4.39
CA VAL A 99 -9.61 2.84 4.67
C VAL A 99 -8.39 2.67 5.57
N ASN A 100 -7.20 2.96 5.04
CA ASN A 100 -5.93 2.78 5.76
C ASN A 100 -5.81 3.58 7.07
N ALA A 101 -6.67 4.61 7.27
CA ALA A 101 -6.75 5.31 8.55
C ALA A 101 -7.14 4.39 9.72
N LEU A 102 -7.94 3.35 9.45
CA LEU A 102 -8.40 2.39 10.45
C LEU A 102 -7.27 1.65 11.15
N ARG A 103 -6.12 1.48 10.48
CA ARG A 103 -4.92 0.85 11.05
C ARG A 103 -4.42 1.54 12.31
N TYR A 104 -4.74 2.83 12.46
CA TYR A 104 -4.26 3.65 13.58
C TYR A 104 -5.27 3.81 14.71
N GLU A 105 -6.50 3.30 14.54
CA GLU A 105 -7.56 3.37 15.55
C GLU A 105 -7.21 2.68 16.87
N PRO A 106 -6.60 1.47 16.87
CA PRO A 106 -6.22 0.80 18.12
C PRO A 106 -5.21 1.59 18.97
N TYR A 107 -4.53 2.57 18.37
CA TYR A 107 -3.52 3.37 19.06
C TYR A 107 -4.03 4.73 19.52
N ASN A 108 -5.34 4.97 19.45
CA ASN A 108 -5.95 6.22 19.90
C ASN A 108 -5.46 6.60 21.31
N GLU A 109 -5.50 5.70 22.30
CA GLU A 109 -5.11 6.03 23.69
C GLU A 109 -3.68 6.58 23.85
N TYR A 110 -2.79 6.30 22.89
CA TYR A 110 -1.38 6.73 22.93
C TYR A 110 -1.14 8.10 22.30
N HIS A 111 -2.15 8.76 21.71
CA HIS A 111 -1.95 10.06 21.02
C HIS A 111 -1.46 11.19 21.93
N LYS A 112 -1.61 11.03 23.26
CA LYS A 112 -1.16 11.98 24.28
C LYS A 112 0.32 11.82 24.64
N LEU A 113 0.97 10.74 24.17
CA LEU A 113 2.39 10.53 24.41
C LEU A 113 3.22 11.55 23.62
N ALA A 114 4.34 11.97 24.22
CA ALA A 114 5.29 12.86 23.55
C ALA A 114 6.03 12.19 22.39
N LYS A 115 6.01 10.85 22.30
CA LYS A 115 6.70 10.03 21.30
C LYS A 115 5.69 9.15 20.52
N PRO A 116 5.98 8.79 19.27
CA PRO A 116 5.14 7.88 18.49
C PRO A 116 5.02 6.50 19.16
N SER A 117 3.84 5.92 19.02
CA SER A 117 3.53 4.53 19.37
C SER A 117 3.63 3.59 18.17
N VAL A 118 3.78 4.11 16.95
CA VAL A 118 3.86 3.31 15.72
C VAL A 118 5.05 3.72 14.85
N LEU A 119 5.88 2.76 14.45
CA LEU A 119 6.97 3.01 13.49
C LEU A 119 6.85 2.11 12.27
N GLY A 120 6.87 2.71 11.08
CA GLY A 120 6.84 2.00 9.81
C GLY A 120 8.14 2.13 9.04
N PHE A 121 8.61 1.06 8.41
CA PHE A 121 9.87 1.04 7.69
C PHE A 121 9.71 0.56 6.24
N ARG A 122 10.28 1.33 5.31
CA ARG A 122 10.54 0.98 3.90
C ARG A 122 11.90 1.55 3.51
N PHE A 123 13.00 0.91 3.92
CA PHE A 123 14.35 1.43 3.63
C PHE A 123 14.71 1.38 2.14
N SER A 124 14.18 0.39 1.43
CA SER A 124 14.48 0.14 0.03
C SER A 124 13.33 -0.54 -0.68
N ASP A 125 13.46 -0.62 -2.01
CA ASP A 125 12.70 -1.55 -2.84
C ASP A 125 13.56 -2.75 -3.29
N ARG A 126 14.63 -3.04 -2.55
CA ARG A 126 15.51 -4.17 -2.86
C ARG A 126 14.75 -5.46 -2.59
N CYS A 127 14.63 -6.29 -3.63
CA CYS A 127 13.90 -7.55 -3.57
C CYS A 127 14.70 -8.64 -4.28
N ASN A 128 14.49 -9.89 -3.88
CA ASN A 128 15.13 -11.07 -4.47
C ASN A 128 14.32 -11.70 -5.61
N ILE A 129 13.14 -11.15 -5.93
CA ILE A 129 12.26 -11.57 -7.05
C ILE A 129 11.77 -10.34 -7.83
N LYS A 130 11.19 -10.55 -9.01
CA LYS A 130 10.75 -9.48 -9.92
C LYS A 130 9.27 -9.61 -10.31
N CYS A 131 8.36 -9.34 -9.37
CA CYS A 131 6.94 -9.51 -9.63
C CYS A 131 6.43 -8.58 -10.75
N ARG A 132 5.68 -9.07 -11.74
CA ARG A 132 5.18 -8.26 -12.88
C ARG A 132 4.33 -7.07 -12.45
N MET A 133 3.61 -7.21 -11.33
CA MET A 133 2.79 -6.16 -10.72
C MET A 133 3.60 -5.06 -10.01
N CYS A 134 4.90 -5.27 -9.79
CA CYS A 134 5.73 -4.37 -8.99
C CYS A 134 6.42 -3.32 -9.86
N LEU A 135 6.00 -2.06 -9.71
CA LEU A 135 6.56 -0.92 -10.45
C LEU A 135 8.02 -0.63 -10.07
N SER A 136 8.44 -0.96 -8.85
CA SER A 136 9.80 -0.68 -8.37
C SER A 136 10.88 -1.58 -9.00
N ASN A 137 10.51 -2.66 -9.70
CA ASN A 137 11.47 -3.51 -10.43
C ASN A 137 12.30 -2.73 -11.46
N GLN A 138 11.78 -1.59 -11.95
CA GLN A 138 12.52 -0.72 -12.88
C GLN A 138 13.48 0.26 -12.18
N ASN A 139 13.39 0.42 -10.85
CA ASN A 139 14.08 1.45 -10.06
C ASN A 139 15.19 0.92 -9.13
N VAL A 140 15.39 -0.39 -9.03
CA VAL A 140 16.34 -1.01 -8.06
C VAL A 140 17.75 -0.41 -8.14
N ARG A 141 18.19 0.03 -9.33
CA ARG A 141 19.53 0.60 -9.53
C ARG A 141 19.69 2.06 -9.06
N LYS A 142 18.63 2.89 -9.03
CA LYS A 142 18.75 4.31 -8.64
C LYS A 142 18.71 4.54 -7.11
N CYS A 143 18.15 3.60 -6.33
CA CYS A 143 17.97 3.78 -4.87
C CYS A 143 19.21 3.40 -4.03
N LEU A 144 20.10 2.55 -4.54
CA LEU A 144 21.21 2.00 -3.75
C LEU A 144 22.29 3.03 -3.39
N ALA A 145 22.53 4.01 -4.26
CA ALA A 145 23.59 5.00 -4.04
C ALA A 145 23.26 6.04 -2.94
N SER A 146 21.98 6.22 -2.58
CA SER A 146 21.55 7.23 -1.60
C SER A 146 21.22 6.68 -0.21
N GLN A 147 21.11 5.36 -0.02
CA GLN A 147 20.65 4.77 1.24
C GLN A 147 21.65 4.90 2.39
N SER A 148 22.94 4.70 2.11
CA SER A 148 24.01 4.84 3.11
C SER A 148 24.15 6.27 3.64
N LEU A 149 23.62 7.26 2.93
CA LEU A 149 23.61 8.67 3.33
C LEU A 149 22.36 9.07 4.12
N VAL A 150 21.33 8.22 4.17
CA VAL A 150 20.03 8.53 4.78
C VAL A 150 19.84 7.79 6.10
N TYR A 151 20.16 6.50 6.12
CA TYR A 151 19.98 5.61 7.27
C TYR A 151 21.33 5.23 7.86
N ASP A 152 22.02 6.24 8.37
CA ASP A 152 23.34 6.13 8.98
C ASP A 152 23.26 5.78 10.47
N ASP A 153 24.41 5.74 11.15
CA ASP A 153 24.48 5.43 12.57
C ASP A 153 23.77 6.48 13.44
N SER A 154 23.64 7.73 12.98
CA SER A 154 22.89 8.76 13.71
C SER A 154 21.40 8.44 13.72
N PHE A 155 20.85 7.99 12.58
CA PHE A 155 19.46 7.53 12.52
C PHE A 155 19.19 6.38 13.50
N PHE A 156 20.07 5.38 13.52
CA PHE A 156 19.92 4.23 14.42
C PHE A 156 20.04 4.64 15.89
N LYS A 157 20.97 5.53 16.22
CA LYS A 157 21.11 6.08 17.57
C LYS A 157 19.85 6.83 18.01
N ASP A 158 19.31 7.71 17.18
CA ASP A 158 18.05 8.40 17.48
C ASP A 158 16.93 7.38 17.68
N LEU A 159 16.87 6.34 16.83
CA LEU A 159 15.82 5.32 16.87
C LEU A 159 15.79 4.54 18.20
N GLU A 160 16.95 4.32 18.84
CA GLU A 160 17.03 3.69 20.17
C GLU A 160 16.21 4.44 21.22
N GLU A 161 16.14 5.77 21.14
CA GLU A 161 15.32 6.57 22.07
C GLU A 161 13.81 6.43 21.84
N TYR A 162 13.40 6.06 20.62
CA TYR A 162 11.99 5.94 20.24
C TYR A 162 11.45 4.53 20.49
N ILE A 163 12.24 3.50 20.24
CA ILE A 163 11.81 2.10 20.33
C ILE A 163 11.07 1.76 21.63
N PRO A 164 11.49 2.22 22.83
CA PRO A 164 10.78 1.91 24.08
C PRO A 164 9.32 2.37 24.15
N SER A 165 8.91 3.41 23.39
CA SER A 165 7.51 3.88 23.38
C SER A 165 6.63 3.18 22.34
N VAL A 166 7.22 2.41 21.44
CA VAL A 166 6.52 1.80 20.30
C VAL A 166 5.65 0.64 20.78
N LYS A 167 4.40 0.59 20.31
CA LYS A 167 3.44 -0.48 20.53
C LYS A 167 3.31 -1.38 19.31
N TYR A 168 3.52 -0.82 18.12
CA TYR A 168 3.45 -1.55 16.88
C TYR A 168 4.47 -1.05 15.86
N SER A 169 5.12 -1.98 15.18
CA SER A 169 5.96 -1.65 14.04
C SER A 169 5.56 -2.45 12.81
N TYR A 170 5.78 -1.88 11.63
CA TYR A 170 5.54 -2.60 10.39
C TYR A 170 6.66 -2.40 9.36
N PHE A 171 6.98 -3.46 8.63
CA PHE A 171 8.04 -3.52 7.64
C PHE A 171 7.46 -3.92 6.28
N LEU A 172 7.69 -3.06 5.29
CA LEU A 172 7.16 -3.21 3.93
C LEU A 172 8.14 -2.67 2.88
N GLY A 173 7.82 -2.94 1.62
CA GLY A 173 8.66 -2.59 0.47
C GLY A 173 9.84 -3.54 0.28
N GLY A 174 10.28 -3.66 -0.96
CA GLY A 174 11.26 -4.68 -1.36
C GLY A 174 10.87 -6.08 -0.86
N GLU A 175 11.85 -6.81 -0.35
CA GLU A 175 11.65 -7.98 0.50
C GLU A 175 12.26 -7.70 1.88
N PRO A 176 11.46 -7.57 2.96
CA PRO A 176 11.98 -7.21 4.26
C PRO A 176 13.03 -8.16 4.82
N PHE A 177 12.92 -9.47 4.57
CA PHE A 177 13.92 -10.46 4.98
C PHE A 177 15.16 -10.52 4.08
N PHE A 178 15.22 -9.68 3.04
CA PHE A 178 16.39 -9.51 2.19
C PHE A 178 17.14 -8.19 2.45
N GLU A 179 16.56 -7.29 3.25
CA GLU A 179 17.08 -5.95 3.52
C GLU A 179 17.87 -5.90 4.84
N PRO A 180 19.21 -5.74 4.81
CA PRO A 180 20.04 -5.75 6.01
C PRO A 180 19.69 -4.67 7.03
N LEU A 181 19.19 -3.50 6.61
CA LEU A 181 18.79 -2.44 7.53
C LEU A 181 17.61 -2.86 8.41
N ASN A 182 16.70 -3.71 7.90
CA ASN A 182 15.61 -4.26 8.71
C ASN A 182 16.13 -5.13 9.86
N PHE A 183 17.14 -5.97 9.59
CA PHE A 183 17.76 -6.81 10.64
C PHE A 183 18.45 -5.99 11.73
N LYS A 184 19.01 -4.82 11.40
CA LYS A 184 19.51 -3.88 12.41
C LYS A 184 18.36 -3.41 13.33
N VAL A 185 17.23 -2.98 12.75
CA VAL A 185 16.06 -2.54 13.53
C VAL A 185 15.46 -3.68 14.36
N PHE A 186 15.37 -4.89 13.80
CA PHE A 186 14.89 -6.07 14.54
C PHE A 186 15.74 -6.36 15.78
N LYS A 187 17.07 -6.25 15.67
CA LYS A 187 17.99 -6.39 16.82
C LYS A 187 17.75 -5.30 17.87
N LEU A 188 17.53 -4.06 17.46
CA LEU A 188 17.20 -2.97 18.37
C LEU A 188 15.86 -3.21 19.10
N PHE A 189 14.81 -3.64 18.41
CA PHE A 189 13.54 -4.00 19.06
C PHE A 189 13.72 -5.14 20.06
N LYS A 190 14.43 -6.21 19.67
CA LYS A 190 14.72 -7.33 20.58
C LYS A 190 15.42 -6.85 21.86
N GLN A 191 16.34 -5.90 21.76
CA GLN A 191 17.10 -5.38 22.90
C GLN A 191 16.29 -4.40 23.76
N LEU A 192 15.57 -3.47 23.13
CA LEU A 192 15.02 -2.29 23.81
C LEU A 192 13.52 -2.37 24.06
N ASN A 193 12.79 -3.20 23.31
CA ASN A 193 11.34 -3.37 23.44
C ASN A 193 10.88 -4.73 22.87
N PRO A 194 11.26 -5.85 23.52
CA PRO A 194 10.97 -7.21 23.03
C PRO A 194 9.46 -7.52 22.98
N ASP A 195 8.64 -6.75 23.70
CA ASP A 195 7.19 -6.88 23.71
C ASP A 195 6.47 -6.13 22.58
N CYS A 196 7.19 -5.32 21.80
CA CYS A 196 6.62 -4.64 20.64
C CYS A 196 6.09 -5.66 19.63
N ARG A 197 4.86 -5.46 19.16
CA ARG A 197 4.29 -6.27 18.08
C ARG A 197 4.79 -5.77 16.73
N ILE A 198 5.40 -6.64 15.94
CA ILE A 198 6.07 -6.29 14.68
C ILE A 198 5.42 -7.03 13.51
N SER A 199 4.89 -6.30 12.54
CA SER A 199 4.31 -6.86 11.33
C SER A 199 5.30 -6.85 10.17
N VAL A 200 5.52 -7.99 9.53
CA VAL A 200 6.38 -8.10 8.36
C VAL A 200 5.56 -8.56 7.15
N GLN A 201 5.67 -7.84 6.03
CA GLN A 201 5.11 -8.24 4.74
C GLN A 201 6.21 -8.88 3.90
N THR A 202 6.16 -10.20 3.68
CA THR A 202 7.17 -10.95 2.93
C THR A 202 6.59 -11.60 1.67
N ASN A 203 7.43 -11.81 0.67
CA ASN A 203 7.15 -12.63 -0.50
C ASN A 203 7.26 -14.15 -0.20
N GLY A 204 7.72 -14.53 0.99
CA GLY A 204 7.76 -15.91 1.48
C GLY A 204 8.89 -16.78 0.94
N THR A 205 9.78 -16.25 0.10
CA THR A 205 10.84 -17.05 -0.55
C THR A 205 12.06 -17.29 0.35
N ILE A 206 12.22 -16.52 1.42
CA ILE A 206 13.34 -16.58 2.36
C ILE A 206 12.83 -17.05 3.72
N PHE A 207 13.37 -18.17 4.19
CA PHE A 207 13.23 -18.65 5.56
C PHE A 207 14.55 -19.36 5.92
N ASN A 208 15.25 -18.88 6.94
CA ASN A 208 16.55 -19.40 7.39
C ASN A 208 16.61 -19.39 8.93
N ASP A 209 17.71 -19.88 9.51
CA ASP A 209 17.84 -19.99 10.97
C ASP A 209 17.86 -18.63 11.69
N GLU A 210 18.39 -17.57 11.06
CA GLU A 210 18.36 -16.21 11.63
C GLU A 210 16.91 -15.70 11.73
N ILE A 211 16.11 -15.85 10.67
CA ILE A 211 14.69 -15.48 10.67
C ILE A 211 13.95 -16.35 11.68
N LYS A 212 14.20 -17.67 11.70
CA LYS A 212 13.56 -18.57 12.66
C LYS A 212 13.83 -18.16 14.12
N SER A 213 15.08 -17.88 14.48
CA SER A 213 15.45 -17.38 15.82
C SER A 213 14.76 -16.06 16.11
N LEU A 214 14.76 -15.13 15.15
CA LEU A 214 14.10 -13.84 15.31
C LEU A 214 12.62 -13.99 15.64
N LEU A 215 11.91 -14.82 14.88
CA LEU A 215 10.48 -15.02 15.05
C LEU A 215 10.14 -15.77 16.34
N LEU A 216 10.97 -16.73 16.75
CA LEU A 216 10.79 -17.49 17.99
C LEU A 216 10.97 -16.62 19.24
N GLU A 217 11.82 -15.60 19.16
CA GLU A 217 12.22 -14.76 20.30
C GLU A 217 11.48 -13.42 20.39
N GLY A 218 10.59 -13.10 19.44
CA GLY A 218 9.84 -11.86 19.44
C GLY A 218 8.39 -12.01 19.00
N LYS A 219 7.65 -10.90 19.00
CA LYS A 219 6.22 -10.85 18.66
C LYS A 219 6.01 -10.41 17.22
N TYR A 220 6.20 -11.33 16.28
CA TYR A 220 6.09 -11.05 14.85
C TYR A 220 4.77 -11.53 14.23
N ASP A 221 4.03 -10.61 13.64
CA ASP A 221 2.94 -10.93 12.71
C ASP A 221 3.51 -11.07 11.29
N ILE A 222 3.24 -12.17 10.62
CA ILE A 222 3.76 -12.48 9.29
C ILE A 222 2.65 -12.46 8.25
N ASN A 223 2.83 -11.66 7.22
CA ASN A 223 1.92 -11.54 6.10
C ASN A 223 2.66 -12.01 4.84
N VAL A 224 2.29 -13.18 4.32
CA VAL A 224 2.96 -13.76 3.14
C VAL A 224 2.14 -13.47 1.90
N SER A 225 2.74 -12.85 0.90
CA SER A 225 2.02 -12.59 -0.34
C SER A 225 2.04 -13.81 -1.27
N ILE A 226 0.87 -14.39 -1.53
CA ILE A 226 0.68 -15.59 -2.35
C ILE A 226 -0.42 -15.27 -3.38
N ASP A 227 -0.03 -14.97 -4.62
CA ASP A 227 -0.96 -14.47 -5.65
C ASP A 227 -1.52 -15.58 -6.57
N SER A 228 -1.20 -16.86 -6.33
CA SER A 228 -1.84 -18.00 -7.00
C SER A 228 -1.52 -19.29 -6.26
N LEU A 229 -2.41 -20.28 -6.36
CA LEU A 229 -2.18 -21.66 -5.90
C LEU A 229 -1.73 -22.60 -7.02
N LYS A 230 -1.55 -22.07 -8.24
CA LYS A 230 -1.04 -22.80 -9.41
C LYS A 230 0.38 -22.33 -9.70
N GLN A 231 1.32 -23.28 -9.81
CA GLN A 231 2.74 -22.96 -10.00
C GLN A 231 2.97 -22.03 -11.22
N ASP A 232 2.39 -22.36 -12.38
CA ASP A 232 2.64 -21.60 -13.61
C ASP A 232 2.12 -20.16 -13.53
N VAL A 233 0.94 -19.96 -12.94
CA VAL A 233 0.37 -18.63 -12.72
C VAL A 233 1.18 -17.87 -11.67
N PHE A 234 1.50 -18.52 -10.54
CA PHE A 234 2.31 -17.95 -9.48
C PHE A 234 3.67 -17.48 -9.98
N SER A 235 4.42 -18.33 -10.68
CA SER A 235 5.76 -18.00 -11.19
C SER A 235 5.73 -17.00 -12.34
N SER A 236 4.63 -16.91 -13.11
CA SER A 236 4.46 -15.84 -14.10
C SER A 236 4.23 -14.47 -13.46
N ILE A 237 3.50 -14.40 -12.33
CA ILE A 237 3.27 -13.16 -11.59
C ILE A 237 4.49 -12.80 -10.74
N ARG A 238 4.99 -13.74 -9.93
CA ARG A 238 6.11 -13.60 -8.99
C ARG A 238 7.38 -14.19 -9.58
N VAL A 239 7.89 -13.55 -10.64
CA VAL A 239 9.04 -14.04 -11.41
C VAL A 239 10.26 -14.26 -10.51
N GLY A 240 10.79 -15.48 -10.54
CA GLY A 240 11.92 -15.91 -9.70
C GLY A 240 11.52 -16.57 -8.38
N ALA A 241 10.22 -16.72 -8.09
CA ALA A 241 9.71 -17.44 -6.93
C ALA A 241 9.19 -18.84 -7.33
N ASP A 242 9.36 -19.78 -6.40
CA ASP A 242 8.81 -21.14 -6.47
C ASP A 242 7.66 -21.30 -5.47
N LEU A 243 6.47 -21.68 -5.95
CA LEU A 243 5.28 -21.75 -5.10
C LEU A 243 5.44 -22.83 -4.02
N SER A 244 6.01 -23.99 -4.36
CA SER A 244 6.18 -25.09 -3.41
C SER A 244 7.06 -24.67 -2.23
N LYS A 245 8.17 -23.99 -2.50
CA LYS A 245 9.04 -23.40 -1.47
C LYS A 245 8.30 -22.36 -0.63
N VAL A 246 7.55 -21.46 -1.27
CA VAL A 246 6.79 -20.40 -0.56
C VAL A 246 5.75 -21.03 0.37
N LEU A 247 4.97 -22.00 -0.10
CA LEU A 247 3.97 -22.70 0.72
C LEU A 247 4.61 -23.47 1.88
N ASN A 248 5.79 -24.07 1.66
CA ASN A 248 6.53 -24.72 2.73
C ASN A 248 6.99 -23.71 3.80
N ASN A 249 7.57 -22.59 3.39
CA ASN A 249 7.97 -21.52 4.31
C ASN A 249 6.76 -20.91 5.03
N SER A 250 5.63 -20.73 4.35
CA SER A 250 4.37 -20.27 4.95
C SER A 250 3.89 -21.17 6.08
N LYS A 251 4.02 -22.49 5.95
CA LYS A 251 3.70 -23.42 7.05
C LYS A 251 4.62 -23.19 8.25
N GLN A 252 5.92 -23.00 8.03
CA GLN A 252 6.87 -22.73 9.10
C GLN A 252 6.59 -21.39 9.81
N PHE A 253 6.29 -20.33 9.05
CA PHE A 253 5.85 -19.05 9.62
C PHE A 253 4.56 -19.21 10.45
N LEU A 254 3.55 -19.89 9.91
CA LEU A 254 2.27 -20.14 10.58
C LEU A 254 2.45 -20.90 11.89
N ASP A 255 3.27 -21.95 11.91
CA ASP A 255 3.52 -22.76 13.10
C ASP A 255 4.21 -21.93 14.20
N ILE A 256 5.18 -21.08 13.84
CA ILE A 256 5.83 -20.17 14.79
C ILE A 256 4.86 -19.12 15.31
N CYS A 257 4.06 -18.49 14.43
CA CYS A 257 3.07 -17.50 14.84
C CYS A 257 2.07 -18.10 15.84
N ARG A 258 1.56 -19.32 15.57
CA ARG A 258 0.68 -20.04 16.50
C ARG A 258 1.35 -20.30 17.85
N LYS A 259 2.60 -20.76 17.84
CA LYS A 259 3.36 -21.02 19.08
C LYS A 259 3.54 -19.75 19.92
N ASN A 260 3.77 -18.61 19.27
CA ASN A 260 4.07 -17.35 19.93
C ASN A 260 2.84 -16.46 20.18
N GLY A 261 1.63 -16.93 19.79
CA GLY A 261 0.40 -16.15 19.92
C GLY A 261 0.37 -14.89 19.04
N THR A 262 1.06 -14.92 17.89
CA THR A 262 1.06 -13.86 16.89
C THR A 262 0.29 -14.27 15.64
N GLU A 263 0.09 -13.32 14.72
CA GLU A 263 -0.76 -13.54 13.56
C GLU A 263 0.03 -13.96 12.32
N PHE A 264 -0.50 -14.95 11.62
CA PHE A 264 -0.12 -15.26 10.25
C PHE A 264 -1.28 -14.92 9.33
N SER A 265 -1.00 -14.22 8.23
CA SER A 265 -1.96 -13.94 7.17
C SER A 265 -1.36 -14.15 5.79
N SER A 266 -2.23 -14.35 4.80
CA SER A 266 -1.86 -14.30 3.39
C SER A 266 -2.30 -12.99 2.77
N CYS A 267 -1.57 -12.50 1.76
CA CYS A 267 -2.00 -11.39 0.93
C CYS A 267 -2.13 -11.84 -0.52
N PHE A 268 -3.25 -11.48 -1.15
CA PHE A 268 -3.54 -11.78 -2.54
C PHE A 268 -3.87 -10.49 -3.29
N THR A 269 -3.27 -10.31 -4.46
CA THR A 269 -3.46 -9.15 -5.32
C THR A 269 -4.19 -9.60 -6.59
N PRO A 270 -5.51 -9.38 -6.70
CA PRO A 270 -6.27 -9.75 -7.88
C PRO A 270 -5.84 -8.93 -9.10
N MET A 271 -5.42 -9.65 -10.11
CA MET A 271 -5.04 -9.21 -11.44
C MET A 271 -5.89 -9.96 -12.46
N ILE A 272 -5.84 -9.55 -13.72
CA ILE A 272 -6.54 -10.25 -14.82
C ILE A 272 -6.16 -11.74 -14.82
N ASP A 273 -4.87 -12.05 -14.63
CA ASP A 273 -4.32 -13.41 -14.74
C ASP A 273 -4.77 -14.38 -13.63
N ASN A 274 -5.09 -13.88 -12.43
CA ASN A 274 -5.34 -14.73 -11.25
C ASN A 274 -6.70 -14.50 -10.57
N CYS A 275 -7.46 -13.46 -10.93
CA CYS A 275 -8.65 -13.07 -10.16
C CYS A 275 -9.70 -14.20 -10.07
N LEU A 276 -9.83 -15.02 -11.12
CA LEU A 276 -10.75 -16.16 -11.14
C LEU A 276 -10.33 -17.30 -10.19
N GLU A 277 -9.11 -17.28 -9.64
CA GLU A 277 -8.66 -18.24 -8.63
C GLU A 277 -9.14 -17.90 -7.22
N LEU A 278 -9.64 -16.67 -6.99
CA LEU A 278 -10.09 -16.20 -5.68
C LEU A 278 -10.98 -17.20 -4.91
N PRO A 279 -11.98 -17.86 -5.53
CA PRO A 279 -12.78 -18.88 -4.85
C PRO A 279 -11.93 -19.99 -4.21
N SER A 280 -11.00 -20.56 -4.97
CA SER A 280 -10.11 -21.63 -4.50
C SER A 280 -9.11 -21.13 -3.47
N VAL A 281 -8.63 -19.90 -3.63
CA VAL A 281 -7.73 -19.22 -2.70
C VAL A 281 -8.43 -19.01 -1.35
N ILE A 282 -9.64 -18.46 -1.35
CA ILE A 282 -10.46 -18.27 -0.14
C ILE A 282 -10.71 -19.62 0.55
N ASP A 283 -11.14 -20.64 -0.19
CA ASP A 283 -11.39 -21.97 0.40
C ASP A 283 -10.11 -22.57 1.00
N TYR A 284 -8.95 -22.44 0.33
CA TYR A 284 -7.68 -22.94 0.85
C TYR A 284 -7.26 -22.26 2.16
N PHE A 285 -7.28 -20.93 2.22
CA PHE A 285 -6.86 -20.20 3.43
C PHE A 285 -7.86 -20.35 4.57
N SER A 286 -9.16 -20.42 4.28
CA SER A 286 -10.21 -20.62 5.29
C SER A 286 -10.30 -22.06 5.80
N GLN A 287 -10.13 -23.06 4.94
CA GLN A 287 -10.40 -24.47 5.30
C GLN A 287 -9.14 -25.29 5.55
N VAL A 288 -8.03 -25.01 4.84
CA VAL A 288 -6.79 -25.79 4.96
C VAL A 288 -5.82 -25.13 5.93
N LEU A 289 -5.41 -23.89 5.66
CA LEU A 289 -4.43 -23.22 6.52
C LEU A 289 -5.04 -22.61 7.78
N LYS A 290 -6.35 -22.35 7.77
CA LYS A 290 -7.08 -21.71 8.88
C LYS A 290 -6.40 -20.38 9.26
N CYS A 291 -6.16 -19.53 8.27
CA CYS A 291 -5.59 -18.20 8.46
C CYS A 291 -6.32 -17.13 7.63
N ARG A 292 -6.18 -15.87 8.07
CA ARG A 292 -6.80 -14.73 7.39
C ARG A 292 -6.12 -14.46 6.05
N ILE A 293 -6.89 -13.98 5.08
CA ILE A 293 -6.39 -13.47 3.79
C ILE A 293 -6.77 -12.01 3.62
N TRP A 294 -5.81 -11.19 3.22
CA TRP A 294 -6.02 -9.81 2.80
C TRP A 294 -6.07 -9.72 1.28
N ILE A 295 -7.14 -9.14 0.73
CA ILE A 295 -7.27 -8.90 -0.71
C ILE A 295 -6.86 -7.45 -1.03
N ASN A 296 -5.75 -7.29 -1.74
CA ASN A 296 -5.25 -5.99 -2.16
C ASN A 296 -6.05 -5.42 -3.33
N LYS A 297 -6.11 -4.09 -3.41
CA LYS A 297 -6.57 -3.39 -4.63
C LYS A 297 -5.38 -3.18 -5.56
N TYR A 298 -5.61 -3.36 -6.86
CA TYR A 298 -4.57 -3.24 -7.87
C TYR A 298 -5.00 -2.30 -9.00
N TYR A 299 -4.12 -1.36 -9.34
CA TYR A 299 -4.42 -0.31 -10.31
C TYR A 299 -3.39 -0.24 -11.44
N PHE A 300 -2.09 -0.35 -11.13
CA PHE A 300 -1.03 -0.21 -12.13
C PHE A 300 0.09 -1.22 -11.90
N PRO A 301 0.74 -1.75 -12.97
CA PRO A 301 0.45 -1.53 -14.40
C PRO A 301 -0.97 -1.90 -14.86
N ALA A 302 -1.58 -1.03 -15.66
CA ALA A 302 -2.97 -1.12 -16.13
C ALA A 302 -3.21 -2.36 -17.01
N GLN A 303 -2.21 -2.80 -17.77
CA GLN A 303 -2.30 -4.01 -18.60
C GLN A 303 -2.59 -5.30 -17.81
N PHE A 304 -2.41 -5.30 -16.50
CA PHE A 304 -2.76 -6.44 -15.63
C PHE A 304 -3.97 -6.16 -14.74
N ALA A 305 -4.55 -4.96 -14.83
CA ALA A 305 -5.55 -4.48 -13.89
C ALA A 305 -6.96 -4.68 -14.44
N ILE A 306 -7.84 -5.24 -13.60
CA ILE A 306 -9.22 -5.57 -14.00
C ILE A 306 -10.00 -4.33 -14.42
N TRP A 307 -9.73 -3.17 -13.80
CA TRP A 307 -10.40 -1.91 -14.14
C TRP A 307 -10.14 -1.47 -15.59
N ALA A 308 -9.07 -1.93 -16.22
CA ALA A 308 -8.69 -1.57 -17.60
C ALA A 308 -9.53 -2.31 -18.67
N LEU A 309 -10.25 -3.38 -18.28
CA LEU A 309 -11.07 -4.19 -19.18
C LEU A 309 -12.39 -3.51 -19.57
N SER A 310 -13.01 -3.98 -20.64
CA SER A 310 -14.37 -3.61 -21.07
C SER A 310 -15.43 -4.04 -20.06
N PRO A 311 -16.61 -3.39 -20.04
CA PRO A 311 -17.73 -3.77 -19.18
C PRO A 311 -18.12 -5.24 -19.30
N ASP A 312 -18.12 -5.80 -20.51
CA ASP A 312 -18.53 -7.19 -20.74
C ASP A 312 -17.57 -8.19 -20.10
N LYS A 313 -16.26 -7.96 -20.23
CA LYS A 313 -15.23 -8.79 -19.58
C LYS A 313 -15.28 -8.66 -18.05
N ILE A 314 -15.48 -7.46 -17.53
CA ILE A 314 -15.63 -7.25 -16.08
C ILE A 314 -16.89 -7.95 -15.56
N GLU A 315 -17.98 -7.91 -16.33
CA GLU A 315 -19.22 -8.61 -16.00
C GLU A 315 -19.03 -10.14 -16.00
N GLU A 316 -18.30 -10.69 -16.97
CA GLU A 316 -17.95 -12.11 -17.01
C GLU A 316 -17.15 -12.53 -15.76
N ILE A 317 -16.16 -11.73 -15.35
CA ILE A 317 -15.41 -11.93 -14.11
C ILE A 317 -16.35 -11.90 -12.90
N TYR A 318 -17.21 -10.89 -12.81
CA TYR A 318 -18.18 -10.76 -11.72
C TYR A 318 -19.09 -11.98 -11.63
N HIS A 319 -19.72 -12.39 -12.73
CA HIS A 319 -20.61 -13.55 -12.75
C HIS A 319 -19.91 -14.85 -12.43
N SER A 320 -18.64 -15.00 -12.82
CA SER A 320 -17.84 -16.18 -12.49
C SER A 320 -17.56 -16.24 -10.98
N LEU A 321 -17.18 -15.11 -10.38
CA LEU A 321 -16.89 -15.02 -8.95
C LEU A 321 -18.16 -15.09 -8.08
N ALA A 322 -19.26 -14.46 -8.49
CA ALA A 322 -20.50 -14.39 -7.71
C ALA A 322 -21.19 -15.75 -7.51
N LYS A 323 -20.81 -16.78 -8.29
CA LYS A 323 -21.25 -18.17 -8.09
C LYS A 323 -20.67 -18.78 -6.81
N PHE A 324 -19.52 -18.30 -6.37
CA PHE A 324 -18.84 -18.85 -5.20
C PHE A 324 -19.55 -18.42 -3.91
N LYS A 325 -19.72 -19.41 -3.02
CA LYS A 325 -20.26 -19.21 -1.68
C LYS A 325 -19.18 -19.63 -0.67
N PRO A 326 -18.51 -18.67 0.00
CA PRO A 326 -17.51 -18.99 1.02
C PRO A 326 -18.09 -19.94 2.08
N LYS A 327 -17.28 -20.91 2.51
CA LYS A 327 -17.65 -21.91 3.52
C LYS A 327 -17.07 -21.57 4.89
N GLY A 328 -17.69 -22.12 5.93
CA GLY A 328 -17.23 -22.02 7.32
C GLY A 328 -17.92 -20.90 8.11
N ASN A 329 -18.00 -21.10 9.43
CA ASN A 329 -18.62 -20.18 10.39
C ASN A 329 -17.65 -19.75 11.50
N ASP A 330 -16.40 -20.20 11.46
CA ASP A 330 -15.34 -19.73 12.34
C ASP A 330 -14.90 -18.30 11.97
N GLU A 331 -14.26 -17.62 12.91
CA GLU A 331 -13.86 -16.20 12.77
C GLU A 331 -13.01 -15.96 11.50
N VAL A 332 -12.10 -16.87 11.17
CA VAL A 332 -11.24 -16.76 9.98
C VAL A 332 -12.07 -16.90 8.71
N SER A 333 -12.95 -17.90 8.66
CA SER A 333 -13.83 -18.12 7.52
C SER A 333 -14.75 -16.91 7.27
N ILE A 334 -15.30 -16.31 8.34
CA ILE A 334 -16.12 -15.11 8.26
C ILE A 334 -15.30 -13.92 7.74
N TYR A 335 -14.11 -13.69 8.28
CA TYR A 335 -13.23 -12.61 7.84
C TYR A 335 -12.89 -12.72 6.35
N ASN A 336 -12.49 -13.92 5.90
CA ASN A 336 -12.13 -14.17 4.51
C ASN A 336 -13.34 -14.01 3.57
N ALA A 337 -14.53 -14.42 4.01
CA ALA A 337 -15.78 -14.22 3.26
C ALA A 337 -16.12 -12.72 3.09
N LEU A 338 -15.88 -11.91 4.13
CA LEU A 338 -16.06 -10.46 4.05
C LEU A 338 -15.07 -9.82 3.08
N GLN A 339 -13.79 -10.21 3.10
CA GLN A 339 -12.78 -9.75 2.14
C GLN A 339 -13.20 -10.06 0.69
N PHE A 340 -13.70 -11.27 0.45
CA PHE A 340 -14.21 -11.66 -0.88
C PHE A 340 -15.42 -10.84 -1.30
N LYS A 341 -16.36 -10.59 -0.39
CA LYS A 341 -17.54 -9.75 -0.64
C LYS A 341 -17.15 -8.31 -0.97
N ASP A 342 -16.22 -7.73 -0.22
CA ASP A 342 -15.71 -6.37 -0.47
C ASP A 342 -15.04 -6.30 -1.85
N PHE A 343 -14.31 -7.34 -2.26
CA PHE A 343 -13.75 -7.41 -3.60
C PHE A 343 -14.82 -7.47 -4.71
N LEU A 344 -15.91 -8.21 -4.53
CA LEU A 344 -17.03 -8.20 -5.49
C LEU A 344 -17.63 -6.80 -5.66
N GLN A 345 -17.70 -5.98 -4.59
CA GLN A 345 -18.13 -4.59 -4.70
C GLN A 345 -17.15 -3.74 -5.50
N VAL A 346 -15.86 -3.98 -5.35
CA VAL A 346 -14.83 -3.31 -6.18
C VAL A 346 -14.99 -3.66 -7.66
N ILE A 347 -15.32 -4.91 -8.00
CA ILE A 347 -15.59 -5.31 -9.40
C ILE A 347 -16.81 -4.59 -9.97
N ILE A 348 -17.89 -4.46 -9.19
CA ILE A 348 -19.08 -3.69 -9.60
C ILE A 348 -18.71 -2.22 -9.87
N GLN A 349 -17.88 -1.61 -9.02
CA GLN A 349 -17.38 -0.26 -9.24
C GLN A 349 -16.56 -0.16 -10.55
N TYR A 350 -15.65 -1.11 -10.78
CA TYR A 350 -14.86 -1.14 -12.02
C TYR A 350 -15.73 -1.25 -13.27
N LYS A 351 -16.83 -2.03 -13.22
CA LYS A 351 -17.80 -2.10 -14.32
C LYS A 351 -18.46 -0.74 -14.57
N ALA A 352 -18.93 -0.07 -13.51
CA ALA A 352 -19.56 1.24 -13.65
C ALA A 352 -18.60 2.28 -14.27
N GLU A 353 -17.35 2.27 -13.82
CA GLU A 353 -16.29 3.10 -14.41
C GLU A 353 -16.02 2.73 -15.87
N ALA A 354 -16.01 1.44 -16.23
CA ALA A 354 -15.83 0.98 -17.60
C ALA A 354 -16.98 1.39 -18.53
N ILE A 355 -18.21 1.40 -18.03
CA ILE A 355 -19.39 1.90 -18.78
C ILE A 355 -19.26 3.41 -19.01
N GLU A 356 -18.84 4.18 -17.99
CA GLU A 356 -18.55 5.60 -18.14
C GLU A 356 -17.47 5.81 -19.21
N ARG A 357 -16.39 5.00 -19.16
CA ARG A 357 -15.33 5.03 -20.18
C ARG A 357 -15.91 4.83 -21.56
N GLN A 358 -16.60 3.73 -21.83
CA GLN A 358 -17.09 3.41 -23.18
C GLN A 358 -18.04 4.46 -23.75
N ASN A 359 -18.95 4.99 -22.94
CA ASN A 359 -20.00 5.89 -23.42
C ASN A 359 -19.56 7.35 -23.59
N LEU A 360 -18.44 7.77 -23.00
CA LEU A 360 -18.01 9.15 -23.06
C LEU A 360 -17.56 9.55 -24.49
N LYS A 361 -18.31 10.43 -25.14
CA LYS A 361 -17.94 11.11 -26.40
C LYS A 361 -17.56 12.56 -26.10
N GLN A 362 -16.27 12.86 -26.04
CA GLN A 362 -15.76 14.20 -25.79
C GLN A 362 -14.51 14.51 -26.62
N ASN A 363 -14.11 15.79 -26.67
CA ASN A 363 -12.81 16.19 -27.20
C ASN A 363 -11.72 15.81 -26.20
N PHE A 364 -11.14 14.62 -26.39
CA PHE A 364 -10.13 14.07 -25.48
C PHE A 364 -8.82 14.85 -25.48
N SER A 365 -8.45 15.53 -26.57
CA SER A 365 -7.26 16.39 -26.59
C SER A 365 -7.33 17.50 -25.54
N LYS A 366 -8.50 18.14 -25.38
CA LYS A 366 -8.71 19.16 -24.34
C LYS A 366 -8.68 18.56 -22.93
N LEU A 367 -9.24 17.36 -22.74
CA LEU A 367 -9.28 16.69 -21.44
C LEU A 367 -7.91 16.19 -21.00
N VAL A 368 -7.15 15.56 -21.91
CA VAL A 368 -5.76 15.14 -21.67
C VAL A 368 -4.92 16.34 -21.27
N LYS A 369 -4.99 17.45 -22.03
CA LYS A 369 -4.29 18.69 -21.67
C LYS A 369 -4.63 19.16 -20.26
N LYS A 370 -5.92 19.13 -19.88
CA LYS A 370 -6.37 19.49 -18.53
C LYS A 370 -5.78 18.57 -17.45
N GLN A 371 -5.69 17.27 -17.70
CA GLN A 371 -5.07 16.32 -16.76
C GLN A 371 -3.57 16.54 -16.63
N LEU A 372 -2.88 16.75 -17.75
CA LEU A 372 -1.45 17.08 -17.75
C LEU A 372 -1.16 18.39 -17.03
N ASP A 373 -2.00 19.42 -17.21
CA ASP A 373 -1.87 20.67 -16.48
C ASP A 373 -2.09 20.49 -14.98
N SER A 374 -2.99 19.58 -14.59
CA SER A 374 -3.19 19.20 -13.18
C SER A 374 -1.95 18.50 -12.62
N LEU A 375 -1.39 17.54 -13.36
CA LEU A 375 -0.16 16.82 -13.00
C LEU A 375 1.03 17.78 -12.87
N ARG A 376 1.24 18.66 -13.85
CA ARG A 376 2.29 19.69 -13.80
C ARG A 376 2.14 20.59 -12.58
N LYS A 377 0.90 20.98 -12.22
CA LYS A 377 0.65 21.75 -10.98
C LYS A 377 1.00 20.96 -9.73
N GLU A 378 0.73 19.67 -9.70
CA GLU A 378 1.07 18.80 -8.58
C GLU A 378 2.58 18.61 -8.44
N ILE A 379 3.29 18.39 -9.55
CA ILE A 379 4.76 18.31 -9.58
C ILE A 379 5.37 19.63 -9.09
N LYS A 380 4.92 20.79 -9.62
CA LYS A 380 5.45 22.11 -9.19
C LYS A 380 5.27 22.40 -7.70
N ARG A 381 4.21 21.88 -7.09
CA ARG A 381 3.97 22.05 -5.65
C ARG A 381 4.92 21.22 -4.79
N ASN A 382 5.59 20.23 -5.37
CA ASN A 382 6.50 19.36 -4.66
C ASN A 382 7.95 19.79 -4.92
N SER A 383 8.46 20.64 -4.03
CA SER A 383 9.80 21.26 -4.12
C SER A 383 10.98 20.28 -4.05
N SER A 384 10.72 18.99 -3.83
CA SER A 384 11.75 17.96 -3.67
C SER A 384 12.10 17.19 -4.95
N LEU A 385 11.49 17.55 -6.08
CA LEU A 385 11.59 16.82 -7.35
C LEU A 385 12.40 17.61 -8.38
N ASN A 386 13.15 16.89 -9.22
CA ASN A 386 13.69 17.46 -10.45
C ASN A 386 12.56 17.62 -11.47
N TYR A 387 12.01 18.82 -11.56
CA TYR A 387 10.86 19.16 -12.40
C TYR A 387 11.06 18.83 -13.90
N GLU A 388 12.30 18.87 -14.41
CA GLU A 388 12.60 18.66 -15.83
C GLU A 388 12.43 17.20 -16.27
N ASP A 389 12.95 16.24 -15.50
CA ASP A 389 12.85 14.79 -15.79
C ASP A 389 11.38 14.31 -15.83
N PHE A 390 10.56 14.86 -14.93
CA PHE A 390 9.12 14.59 -14.93
C PHE A 390 8.37 15.23 -16.08
N THR A 391 8.74 16.46 -16.46
CA THR A 391 8.05 17.16 -17.54
C THR A 391 8.25 16.44 -18.87
N GLN A 392 9.47 15.95 -19.15
CA GLN A 392 9.76 15.16 -20.34
C GLN A 392 8.89 13.88 -20.42
N LYS A 393 8.69 13.19 -19.29
CA LYS A 393 7.80 12.01 -19.21
C LYS A 393 6.34 12.37 -19.43
N LEU A 394 5.88 13.50 -18.91
CA LEU A 394 4.52 13.97 -19.14
C LEU A 394 4.26 14.34 -20.61
N ASP A 395 5.29 14.81 -21.31
CA ASP A 395 5.18 15.17 -22.72
C ASP A 395 4.94 13.94 -23.60
N LEU A 396 5.37 12.74 -23.18
CA LEU A 396 5.06 11.47 -23.86
C LEU A 396 3.54 11.26 -24.04
N PHE A 397 2.73 11.63 -23.05
CA PHE A 397 1.26 11.55 -23.13
C PHE A 397 0.65 12.64 -24.03
N SER A 398 1.39 13.71 -24.31
CA SER A 398 0.91 14.82 -25.16
C SER A 398 0.94 14.45 -26.65
N TYR A 399 1.80 13.50 -27.05
CA TYR A 399 1.91 13.04 -28.44
C TYR A 399 0.80 12.06 -28.84
N THR A 400 0.13 11.42 -27.87
CA THR A 400 -0.98 10.48 -28.10
C THR A 400 -2.24 10.85 -27.31
N PRO A 401 -2.87 12.02 -27.57
CA PRO A 401 -4.06 12.47 -26.85
C PRO A 401 -5.29 11.65 -27.26
N SER A 402 -5.47 10.50 -26.64
CA SER A 402 -6.58 9.57 -26.87
C SER A 402 -7.52 9.49 -25.66
N LYS A 403 -8.64 8.79 -25.86
CA LYS A 403 -9.56 8.42 -24.79
C LYS A 403 -8.88 7.57 -23.73
N GLN A 404 -8.07 6.60 -24.16
CA GLN A 404 -7.25 5.75 -23.30
C GLN A 404 -6.28 6.58 -22.45
N THR A 405 -5.55 7.51 -23.08
CA THR A 405 -4.64 8.42 -22.40
C THR A 405 -5.35 9.25 -21.33
N TYR A 406 -6.54 9.78 -21.64
CA TYR A 406 -7.33 10.52 -20.66
C TYR A 406 -7.67 9.68 -19.43
N TYR A 407 -8.15 8.45 -19.61
CA TYR A 407 -8.56 7.60 -18.49
C TYR A 407 -7.39 7.02 -17.70
N PHE A 408 -6.26 6.73 -18.35
CA PHE A 408 -5.00 6.41 -17.68
C PHE A 408 -4.62 7.54 -16.70
N LEU A 409 -4.54 8.79 -17.20
CA LEU A 409 -4.18 9.94 -16.39
C LEU A 409 -5.24 10.28 -15.32
N LYS A 410 -6.53 10.12 -15.65
CA LYS A 410 -7.64 10.29 -14.69
C LYS A 410 -7.46 9.32 -13.52
N LYS A 411 -7.25 8.02 -13.80
CA LYS A 411 -7.06 7.01 -12.76
C LYS A 411 -5.78 7.27 -11.94
N LEU A 412 -4.68 7.65 -12.60
CA LEU A 412 -3.42 7.98 -11.92
C LEU A 412 -3.60 9.10 -10.88
N LEU A 413 -4.31 10.18 -11.25
CA LEU A 413 -4.62 11.33 -10.39
C LEU A 413 -5.68 11.03 -9.30
N GLU A 414 -6.54 10.03 -9.52
CA GLU A 414 -7.53 9.59 -8.53
C GLU A 414 -6.89 8.79 -7.39
N ILE A 415 -5.94 7.92 -7.73
CA ILE A 415 -5.35 6.93 -6.82
C ILE A 415 -4.09 7.47 -6.14
N PHE A 416 -3.23 8.18 -6.86
CA PHE A 416 -1.94 8.62 -6.37
C PHE A 416 -1.87 10.13 -6.16
N SER A 417 -1.05 10.55 -5.21
CA SER A 417 -0.70 11.96 -4.99
C SER A 417 0.73 12.10 -4.47
N GLY A 418 1.30 13.30 -4.63
CA GLY A 418 2.67 13.66 -4.22
C GLY A 418 3.71 12.57 -4.53
N ASP A 419 4.54 12.13 -3.58
CA ASP A 419 5.67 11.26 -3.94
C ASP A 419 5.23 9.90 -4.49
N LYS A 420 4.01 9.36 -4.19
CA LYS A 420 3.52 8.12 -4.84
C LYS A 420 3.31 8.36 -6.31
N LEU A 421 2.63 9.45 -6.63
CA LEU A 421 2.35 9.81 -8.01
C LEU A 421 3.68 9.94 -8.77
N MET A 422 4.70 10.50 -8.11
CA MET A 422 6.02 10.65 -8.67
C MET A 422 6.77 9.32 -8.84
N GLU A 423 6.74 8.44 -7.83
CA GLU A 423 7.26 7.06 -7.92
C GLU A 423 6.64 6.33 -9.11
N ASN A 424 5.33 6.51 -9.31
CA ASN A 424 4.59 5.90 -10.40
C ASN A 424 4.87 6.54 -11.76
N ILE A 425 5.16 7.85 -11.85
CA ILE A 425 5.51 8.52 -13.11
C ILE A 425 6.97 8.26 -13.51
N ILE A 426 7.91 8.23 -12.55
CA ILE A 426 9.33 7.99 -12.85
C ILE A 426 9.56 6.65 -13.53
N VAL A 427 8.77 5.63 -13.21
CA VAL A 427 8.91 4.31 -13.84
C VAL A 427 8.31 4.25 -15.24
N LEU A 428 7.53 5.24 -15.65
CA LEU A 428 6.92 5.27 -16.98
C LEU A 428 8.00 5.63 -18.00
N ASN A 429 8.30 4.69 -18.89
CA ASN A 429 9.01 4.93 -20.13
C ASN A 429 8.03 4.83 -21.32
N GLU A 430 8.48 5.15 -22.51
CA GLU A 430 7.63 5.13 -23.71
C GLU A 430 6.96 3.76 -23.92
N GLU A 431 7.73 2.67 -23.81
CA GLU A 431 7.23 1.30 -23.94
C GLU A 431 6.13 0.99 -22.91
N PHE A 432 6.35 1.34 -21.64
CA PHE A 432 5.37 1.15 -20.56
C PHE A 432 4.09 1.91 -20.87
N ILE A 433 4.21 3.19 -21.25
CA ILE A 433 3.06 4.04 -21.55
C ILE A 433 2.27 3.46 -22.72
N MET A 434 2.95 3.06 -23.80
CA MET A 434 2.30 2.49 -24.97
C MET A 434 1.60 1.16 -24.65
N ASN A 435 2.23 0.28 -23.87
CA ASN A 435 1.63 -0.99 -23.46
C ASN A 435 0.39 -0.78 -22.56
N ASP A 436 0.51 0.04 -21.51
CA ASP A 436 -0.60 0.27 -20.56
C ASP A 436 -1.77 1.04 -21.22
N ILE A 437 -1.48 2.08 -22.01
CA ILE A 437 -2.52 2.84 -22.72
C ILE A 437 -3.17 1.99 -23.80
N GLY A 438 -2.36 1.22 -24.55
CA GLY A 438 -2.85 0.35 -25.62
C GLY A 438 -3.78 -0.75 -25.12
N PHE A 439 -3.61 -1.19 -23.87
CA PHE A 439 -4.45 -2.21 -23.25
C PHE A 439 -5.81 -1.68 -22.74
N LEU A 440 -5.97 -0.36 -22.57
CA LEU A 440 -7.21 0.21 -22.06
C LEU A 440 -8.35 0.02 -23.08
N GLU A 441 -9.26 -0.89 -22.74
CA GLU A 441 -10.48 -1.14 -23.52
C GLU A 441 -11.45 0.03 -23.28
N CYS A 442 -11.47 0.97 -24.22
CA CYS A 442 -12.22 2.24 -24.16
C CYS A 442 -13.22 2.38 -25.29
#